data_AF-A0A3F2RLH8-F1
#
_entry.id   AF-A0A3F2RLH8-F1
#
_cell.length_a   1.000
_cell.length_b   1.000
_cell.length_c   1.000
_cell.angle_alpha   90.00
_cell.angle_beta   90.00
_cell.angle_gamma   90.00
#
_symmetry.space_group_name_H-M   'P 1'
#
loop_
_entity.id
_entity.type
_entity.pdbx_description
1 polymer ?
#
loop_
_entity_poly.entity_id
_entity_poly.type
_entity_poly.pdbx_seq_one_letter_code
_entity_poly.pdbx_strand_id
1 'polypeptide(L)'
;MSPHLLVLVVAFAVSLGITTATQPGDWPSLSLQFTIKRQSMQVYGQSTFTMLANPVMAANDSGVLYDALANFKQDMTFKYTLSNGAAYLSRSSSDGSLSVKCLDSDVLPPINSIISALNEAQVISSASASGDSIKCSSRYLFKVAVDDTDFALCYSGSAGFTMLNAAYKAAQKAYRTHVTAAACSKSYAGLLSDYQWEFWLLGKVVPHKSQENDGMVEFQSCRGGIPESKFGNSYLDPFYVTKVNHFDLQFLSGDALVDKSKMPVKWFECVL
;
A
#
# COMPACT_ATOMS: atom_id res chain seq x y z
N MET A 1 5.71 1.88 -12.79
CA MET A 1 5.40 0.87 -11.75
C MET A 1 4.01 1.16 -11.22
N SER A 2 3.01 0.34 -11.57
CA SER A 2 1.62 0.50 -11.09
C SER A 2 1.56 0.38 -9.56
N PRO A 3 0.95 1.33 -8.83
CA PRO A 3 0.76 1.22 -7.39
C PRO A 3 -0.58 0.53 -7.07
N HIS A 4 -0.86 -0.63 -7.66
CA HIS A 4 -2.06 -1.38 -7.30
C HIS A 4 -1.71 -2.37 -6.21
N LEU A 5 -1.84 -1.95 -4.94
CA LEU A 5 -2.37 -2.76 -3.83
C LEU A 5 -2.27 -2.02 -2.48
N LEU A 6 -3.26 -1.18 -2.21
CA LEU A 6 -3.70 -0.99 -0.83
C LEU A 6 -4.60 -2.17 -0.46
N VAL A 7 -4.25 -2.90 0.60
CA VAL A 7 -5.20 -3.82 1.24
C VAL A 7 -6.07 -2.99 2.17
N LEU A 8 -7.34 -2.81 1.81
CA LEU A 8 -8.32 -2.03 2.57
C LEU A 8 -8.95 -2.83 3.72
N VAL A 9 -9.06 -2.22 4.90
CA VAL A 9 -9.81 -2.77 6.05
C VAL A 9 -10.83 -1.73 6.50
N VAL A 10 -12.03 -1.75 5.92
CA VAL A 10 -13.00 -0.66 6.09
C VAL A 10 -14.06 -1.01 7.14
N ALA A 11 -14.00 -0.35 8.31
CA ALA A 11 -14.96 -0.54 9.39
C ALA A 11 -16.13 0.46 9.35
N PHE A 12 -17.37 -0.01 9.14
CA PHE A 12 -18.61 0.78 9.22
C PHE A 12 -19.39 0.53 10.52
N ALA A 13 -19.96 1.60 11.07
CA ALA A 13 -21.10 1.51 11.99
C ALA A 13 -22.31 2.14 11.29
N VAL A 14 -23.33 1.36 10.95
CA VAL A 14 -24.58 1.87 10.37
C VAL A 14 -25.76 1.29 11.15
N SER A 15 -26.60 2.16 11.70
CA SER A 15 -27.96 1.84 12.16
C SER A 15 -28.91 1.99 10.96
N LEU A 16 -29.37 0.87 10.39
CA LEU A 16 -30.25 0.86 9.21
C LEU A 16 -31.72 1.05 9.60
N GLY A 17 -32.29 2.20 9.25
CA GLY A 17 -33.71 2.32 8.91
C GLY A 17 -33.85 2.11 7.40
N ILE A 18 -34.79 1.27 6.96
CA ILE A 18 -35.02 0.99 5.53
C ILE A 18 -35.82 2.16 4.94
N THR A 19 -35.14 3.10 4.30
CA THR A 19 -35.74 4.07 3.38
C THR A 19 -34.96 4.02 2.07
N THR A 20 -35.66 3.85 0.95
CA THR A 20 -35.09 3.93 -0.39
C THR A 20 -34.57 5.36 -0.62
N ALA A 21 -33.26 5.55 -0.47
CA ALA A 21 -32.61 6.86 -0.54
C ALA A 21 -32.57 7.37 -1.99
N THR A 22 -33.24 8.48 -2.26
CA THR A 22 -33.33 9.10 -3.60
C THR A 22 -32.63 10.46 -3.67
N GLN A 23 -32.09 10.99 -2.55
CA GLN A 23 -31.37 12.27 -2.47
C GLN A 23 -30.08 12.13 -1.62
N PRO A 24 -29.03 12.96 -1.79
CA PRO A 24 -27.77 12.84 -1.03
C PRO A 24 -27.94 12.98 0.48
N GLY A 25 -28.94 13.76 0.92
CA GLY A 25 -29.27 13.91 2.34
C GLY A 25 -29.79 12.64 3.00
N ASP A 26 -30.20 11.64 2.20
CA ASP A 26 -30.67 10.34 2.68
C ASP A 26 -29.54 9.31 2.81
N TRP A 27 -28.38 9.57 2.19
CA TRP A 27 -27.21 8.69 2.28
C TRP A 27 -26.39 9.03 3.53
N PRO A 28 -25.86 8.03 4.25
CA PRO A 28 -25.06 8.29 5.44
C PRO A 28 -23.65 8.77 5.06
N SER A 29 -23.09 9.65 5.89
CA SER A 29 -21.65 9.86 5.95
C SER A 29 -20.93 8.59 6.41
N LEU A 30 -19.77 8.33 5.85
CA LEU A 30 -19.01 7.10 6.06
C LEU A 30 -17.67 7.40 6.75
N SER A 31 -17.26 6.48 7.62
CA SER A 31 -15.92 6.46 8.21
C SER A 31 -15.20 5.24 7.68
N LEU A 32 -14.20 5.45 6.83
CA LEU A 32 -13.48 4.39 6.15
C LEU A 32 -12.10 4.26 6.78
N GLN A 33 -11.88 3.21 7.57
CA GLN A 33 -10.54 2.90 8.08
C GLN A 33 -9.72 2.21 6.98
N PHE A 34 -8.42 2.48 6.97
CA PHE A 34 -7.45 1.89 6.06
C PHE A 34 -6.31 1.31 6.88
N THR A 35 -5.84 0.11 6.54
CA THR A 35 -4.67 -0.50 7.18
C THR A 35 -3.63 -0.91 6.15
N ILE A 36 -2.53 -0.17 6.12
CA ILE A 36 -1.39 -0.40 5.26
C ILE A 36 -0.60 -1.60 5.78
N LYS A 37 -0.47 -2.64 4.95
CA LYS A 37 0.18 -3.91 5.33
C LYS A 37 1.70 -3.85 5.29
N ARG A 38 2.30 -2.98 4.47
CA ARG A 38 3.76 -2.84 4.34
C ARG A 38 4.24 -1.70 5.22
N GLN A 39 5.24 -1.96 6.06
CA GLN A 39 5.77 -0.92 6.94
C GLN A 39 6.36 0.23 6.12
N SER A 40 7.06 -0.06 5.02
CA SER A 40 7.61 0.95 4.11
C SER A 40 6.58 1.87 3.45
N MET A 41 5.29 1.52 3.47
CA MET A 41 4.22 2.31 2.86
C MET A 41 3.41 3.14 3.86
N GLN A 42 3.81 3.17 5.13
CA GLN A 42 3.09 3.95 6.14
C GLN A 42 3.03 5.43 5.77
N VAL A 43 1.84 6.02 5.89
CA VAL A 43 1.60 7.42 5.57
C VAL A 43 1.91 8.24 6.82
N TYR A 44 2.95 9.07 6.76
CA TYR A 44 3.44 9.87 7.91
C TYR A 44 3.76 9.02 9.16
N GLY A 45 4.27 7.80 8.95
CA GLY A 45 4.56 6.85 10.04
C GLY A 45 3.32 6.16 10.62
N GLN A 46 2.15 6.32 10.00
CA GLN A 46 0.93 5.64 10.40
C GLN A 46 0.62 4.46 9.46
N SER A 47 0.41 3.27 10.03
CA SER A 47 -0.11 2.11 9.29
C SER A 47 -1.61 2.09 9.19
N THR A 48 -2.29 2.87 10.01
CA THR A 48 -3.74 2.93 10.05
C THR A 48 -4.18 4.38 10.01
N PHE A 49 -5.12 4.69 9.14
CA PHE A 49 -5.71 6.01 9.04
C PHE A 49 -7.19 5.90 8.68
N THR A 50 -7.93 6.98 8.88
CA THR A 50 -9.37 7.04 8.58
C THR A 50 -9.61 8.13 7.55
N MET A 51 -10.42 7.82 6.54
CA MET A 51 -11.03 8.81 5.66
C MET A 51 -12.49 8.98 6.03
N LEU A 52 -12.92 10.22 6.23
CA LEU A 52 -14.34 10.56 6.38
C LEU A 52 -14.89 10.90 5.00
N ALA A 53 -15.99 10.29 4.61
CA ALA A 53 -16.60 10.49 3.31
C ALA A 53 -18.05 10.96 3.47
N ASN A 54 -18.41 12.04 2.79
CA ASN A 54 -19.74 12.64 2.82
C ASN A 54 -20.40 12.53 1.44
N PRO A 55 -21.68 12.17 1.37
CA PRO A 55 -22.39 12.05 0.10
C PRO A 55 -22.57 13.41 -0.56
N VAL A 56 -22.42 13.45 -1.88
CA VAL A 56 -22.64 14.60 -2.74
C VAL A 56 -23.39 14.16 -4.00
N MET A 57 -24.19 15.03 -4.61
CA MET A 57 -24.75 14.76 -5.94
C MET A 57 -23.63 14.78 -6.98
N ALA A 58 -23.63 13.80 -7.88
CA ALA A 58 -22.84 13.91 -9.10
C ALA A 58 -23.32 15.12 -9.92
N ALA A 59 -22.40 15.85 -10.56
CA ALA A 59 -22.69 17.08 -11.29
C ALA A 59 -23.65 16.91 -12.50
N ASN A 60 -23.82 15.67 -12.97
CA ASN A 60 -24.69 15.26 -14.08
C ASN A 60 -25.97 14.56 -13.58
N ASP A 61 -26.29 14.63 -12.29
CA ASP A 61 -27.39 13.92 -11.63
C ASP A 61 -27.37 12.40 -11.84
N SER A 62 -26.22 11.81 -12.21
CA SER A 62 -26.13 10.37 -12.48
C SER A 62 -26.07 9.50 -11.22
N GLY A 63 -26.17 10.09 -10.03
CA GLY A 63 -26.18 9.37 -8.76
C GLY A 63 -25.49 10.12 -7.61
N VAL A 64 -25.26 9.39 -6.53
CA VAL A 64 -24.56 9.88 -5.33
C VAL A 64 -23.09 9.49 -5.40
N LEU A 65 -22.22 10.49 -5.27
CA LEU A 65 -20.79 10.32 -5.07
C LEU A 65 -20.43 10.68 -3.63
N TYR A 66 -19.16 10.50 -3.29
CA TYR A 66 -18.63 10.80 -1.99
C TYR A 66 -17.38 11.66 -2.10
N ASP A 67 -17.44 12.82 -1.44
CA ASP A 67 -16.30 13.66 -1.14
C ASP A 67 -15.65 13.14 0.13
N ALA A 68 -14.33 12.97 0.12
CA ALA A 68 -13.61 12.31 1.21
C ALA A 68 -12.45 13.15 1.73
N LEU A 69 -12.11 12.99 3.01
CA LEU A 69 -10.96 13.66 3.60
C LEU A 69 -10.23 12.76 4.60
N ALA A 70 -8.92 12.91 4.66
CA ALA A 70 -8.07 12.38 5.72
C ALA A 70 -7.15 13.47 6.25
N ASN A 71 -6.97 13.50 7.57
CA ASN A 71 -6.09 14.44 8.24
C ASN A 71 -4.96 13.67 8.93
N PHE A 72 -3.73 14.12 8.71
CA PHE A 72 -2.53 13.58 9.34
C PHE A 72 -1.82 14.71 10.07
N LYS A 73 -1.66 14.56 11.39
CA LYS A 73 -1.01 15.55 12.24
C LYS A 73 0.40 15.08 12.60
N GLN A 74 1.39 15.88 12.26
CA GLN A 74 2.78 15.81 12.73
C GLN A 74 3.16 17.21 13.26
N ASP A 75 4.37 17.71 12.95
CA ASP A 75 4.77 19.10 13.17
C ASP A 75 3.99 20.08 12.26
N MET A 76 3.58 19.61 11.09
CA MET A 76 2.60 20.25 10.21
C MET A 76 1.36 19.37 10.09
N THR A 77 0.22 19.96 9.70
CA THR A 77 -0.98 19.21 9.37
C THR A 77 -1.06 18.99 7.86
N PHE A 78 -1.19 17.74 7.45
CA PHE A 78 -1.43 17.34 6.07
C PHE A 78 -2.87 16.88 5.93
N LYS A 79 -3.61 17.50 5.02
CA LYS A 79 -5.00 17.17 4.74
C LYS A 79 -5.13 16.71 3.29
N TYR A 80 -5.58 15.49 3.10
CA TYR A 80 -5.95 14.95 1.80
C TYR A 80 -7.45 15.14 1.62
N THR A 81 -7.86 15.57 0.43
CA THR A 81 -9.29 15.78 0.12
C THR A 81 -9.57 15.27 -1.29
N LEU A 82 -10.63 14.50 -1.44
CA LEU A 82 -11.28 14.17 -2.70
C LEU A 82 -12.54 15.04 -2.76
N SER A 83 -12.63 15.94 -3.73
CA SER A 83 -13.83 16.74 -3.95
C SER A 83 -14.23 16.73 -5.42
N ASN A 84 -15.45 16.32 -5.71
CA ASN A 84 -15.98 16.18 -7.06
C ASN A 84 -15.05 15.37 -8.00
N GLY A 85 -14.43 14.32 -7.46
CA GLY A 85 -13.48 13.47 -8.20
C GLY A 85 -12.05 14.03 -8.31
N ALA A 86 -11.80 15.29 -7.93
CA ALA A 86 -10.46 15.87 -7.90
C ALA A 86 -9.79 15.68 -6.54
N ALA A 87 -8.52 15.25 -6.56
CA ALA A 87 -7.73 15.02 -5.35
C ALA A 87 -6.84 16.23 -5.02
N TYR A 88 -6.73 16.56 -3.74
CA TYR A 88 -5.96 17.69 -3.22
C TYR A 88 -5.16 17.29 -1.99
N LEU A 89 -3.96 17.87 -1.87
CA LEU A 89 -3.15 17.89 -0.66
C LEU A 89 -3.03 19.33 -0.16
N SER A 90 -3.52 19.56 1.04
CA SER A 90 -3.30 20.80 1.78
C SER A 90 -2.29 20.57 2.90
N ARG A 91 -1.34 21.50 3.06
CA ARG A 91 -0.36 21.51 4.13
C ARG A 91 -0.51 22.81 4.90
N SER A 92 -0.76 22.71 6.20
CA SER A 92 -0.80 23.86 7.10
C SER A 92 0.28 23.74 8.18
N SER A 93 1.08 24.78 8.32
CA SER A 93 2.13 24.91 9.32
C SER A 93 1.65 25.71 10.54
N SER A 94 2.36 25.57 11.66
CA SER A 94 2.04 26.24 12.94
C SER A 94 2.20 27.77 12.88
N ASP A 95 2.97 28.28 11.93
CA ASP A 95 3.13 29.71 11.60
C ASP A 95 1.96 30.28 10.78
N GLY A 96 0.95 29.47 10.45
CA GLY A 96 -0.20 29.85 9.65
C GLY A 96 0.01 29.74 8.13
N SER A 97 1.18 29.29 7.66
CA SER A 97 1.43 29.06 6.24
C SER A 97 0.57 27.89 5.71
N LEU A 98 -0.16 28.12 4.62
CA LEU A 98 -1.02 27.16 3.94
C LEU A 98 -0.57 26.98 2.49
N SER A 99 -0.36 25.75 2.06
CA SER A 99 -0.21 25.41 0.64
C SER A 99 -1.20 24.33 0.23
N VAL A 100 -1.74 24.44 -0.98
CA VAL A 100 -2.67 23.46 -1.57
C VAL A 100 -2.13 23.04 -2.93
N LYS A 101 -2.09 21.73 -3.19
CA LYS A 101 -1.63 21.15 -4.45
C LYS A 101 -2.65 20.13 -4.95
N CYS A 102 -2.96 20.17 -6.25
CA CYS A 102 -3.72 19.11 -6.89
C CYS A 102 -2.87 17.82 -6.96
N LEU A 103 -3.53 16.69 -6.73
CA LEU A 103 -2.95 15.36 -6.86
C LEU A 103 -3.67 14.61 -7.98
N ASP A 104 -2.96 13.63 -8.55
CA ASP A 104 -3.63 12.61 -9.33
C ASP A 104 -4.56 11.80 -8.41
N SER A 105 -5.75 11.46 -8.91
CA SER A 105 -6.79 10.81 -8.10
C SER A 105 -6.42 9.40 -7.64
N ASP A 106 -5.49 8.76 -8.34
CA ASP A 106 -4.94 7.42 -8.02
C ASP A 106 -4.03 7.41 -6.79
N VAL A 107 -3.58 8.59 -6.33
CA VAL A 107 -2.83 8.74 -5.07
C VAL A 107 -3.73 8.47 -3.85
N LEU A 108 -5.03 8.72 -3.99
CA LEU A 108 -6.02 8.45 -2.95
C LEU A 108 -6.65 7.08 -3.12
N PRO A 109 -7.08 6.42 -2.03
CA PRO A 109 -7.91 5.24 -2.18
C PRO A 109 -9.18 5.55 -3.00
N PRO A 110 -9.65 4.63 -3.86
CA PRO A 110 -10.74 4.89 -4.79
C PRO A 110 -12.11 4.82 -4.08
N ILE A 111 -12.43 5.85 -3.30
CA ILE A 111 -13.59 5.89 -2.39
C ILE A 111 -14.91 5.56 -3.10
N ASN A 112 -15.17 6.21 -4.24
CA ASN A 112 -16.39 5.99 -4.99
C ASN A 112 -16.48 4.58 -5.60
N SER A 113 -15.36 4.02 -6.06
CA SER A 113 -15.31 2.64 -6.54
C SER A 113 -15.56 1.64 -5.41
N ILE A 114 -15.02 1.88 -4.21
CA ILE A 114 -15.27 1.05 -3.03
C ILE A 114 -16.77 1.06 -2.70
N ILE A 115 -17.40 2.23 -2.64
CA ILE A 115 -18.82 2.35 -2.29
C ILE A 115 -19.70 1.67 -3.35
N SER A 116 -19.38 1.85 -4.63
CA SER A 116 -20.06 1.15 -5.73
C SER A 116 -19.93 -0.37 -5.58
N ALA A 117 -18.73 -0.87 -5.27
CA ALA A 117 -18.48 -2.28 -5.05
C ALA A 117 -19.27 -2.88 -3.87
N LEU A 118 -19.56 -2.08 -2.83
CA LEU A 118 -20.39 -2.50 -1.70
C LEU A 118 -21.86 -2.64 -2.08
N ASN A 119 -22.36 -1.73 -2.92
CA ASN A 119 -23.73 -1.79 -3.42
C ASN A 119 -23.95 -2.99 -4.34
N GLU A 120 -22.90 -3.46 -5.00
CA GLU A 120 -22.91 -4.61 -5.92
C GLU A 120 -22.45 -5.92 -5.26
N ALA A 121 -22.31 -5.95 -3.94
CA ALA A 121 -21.77 -7.09 -3.22
C ALA A 121 -22.62 -8.37 -3.38
N GLN A 122 -21.98 -9.48 -3.74
CA GLN A 122 -22.65 -10.76 -3.95
C GLN A 122 -22.29 -11.75 -2.84
N VAL A 123 -23.30 -12.38 -2.22
CA VAL A 123 -23.06 -13.42 -1.20
C VAL A 123 -22.38 -14.63 -1.83
N ILE A 124 -21.30 -15.12 -1.21
CA ILE A 124 -20.60 -16.34 -1.63
C ILE A 124 -20.44 -17.30 -0.46
N SER A 125 -20.39 -18.60 -0.75
CA SER A 125 -20.25 -19.65 0.26
C SER A 125 -18.81 -19.86 0.72
N SER A 126 -17.84 -19.54 -0.13
CA SER A 126 -16.43 -19.62 0.19
C SER A 126 -15.59 -18.70 -0.71
N ALA A 127 -14.43 -18.31 -0.19
CA ALA A 127 -13.36 -17.69 -0.95
C ALA A 127 -12.04 -18.33 -0.52
N SER A 128 -11.10 -18.50 -1.44
CA SER A 128 -9.80 -19.12 -1.15
C SER A 128 -8.67 -18.34 -1.79
N ALA A 129 -7.52 -18.37 -1.12
CA ALA A 129 -6.27 -17.78 -1.58
C ALA A 129 -5.17 -18.84 -1.45
N SER A 130 -4.64 -19.34 -2.57
CA SER A 130 -3.60 -20.38 -2.60
C SER A 130 -3.92 -21.59 -1.69
N GLY A 131 -5.14 -22.11 -1.83
CA GLY A 131 -5.63 -23.27 -1.07
C GLY A 131 -6.08 -22.98 0.36
N ASP A 132 -5.81 -21.78 0.90
CA ASP A 132 -6.29 -21.39 2.22
C ASP A 132 -7.66 -20.71 2.10
N SER A 133 -8.66 -21.23 2.79
CA SER A 133 -9.96 -20.58 2.86
C SER A 133 -9.87 -19.25 3.62
N ILE A 134 -10.51 -18.22 3.07
CA ILE A 134 -10.74 -16.96 3.76
C ILE A 134 -11.86 -17.20 4.76
N LYS A 135 -11.51 -17.15 6.05
CA LYS A 135 -12.46 -17.33 7.15
C LYS A 135 -12.89 -15.95 7.65
N CYS A 136 -14.17 -15.66 7.53
CA CYS A 136 -14.79 -14.52 8.20
C CYS A 136 -15.29 -14.96 9.58
N SER A 137 -15.21 -14.07 10.57
CA SER A 137 -15.77 -14.34 11.91
C SER A 137 -17.31 -14.43 11.87
N SER A 138 -17.94 -13.77 10.90
CA SER A 138 -19.37 -13.91 10.62
C SER A 138 -19.63 -14.95 9.54
N ARG A 139 -20.87 -15.43 9.46
CA ARG A 139 -21.37 -16.28 8.37
C ARG A 139 -21.53 -15.55 7.02
N TYR A 140 -21.28 -14.24 6.97
CA TYR A 140 -21.55 -13.41 5.80
C TYR A 140 -20.24 -13.04 5.12
N LEU A 141 -19.96 -13.76 4.03
CA LEU A 141 -18.85 -13.55 3.12
C LEU A 141 -19.42 -13.09 1.78
N PHE A 142 -18.83 -12.04 1.21
CA PHE A 142 -19.26 -11.48 -0.07
C PHE A 142 -18.09 -11.40 -1.04
N LYS A 143 -18.40 -11.47 -2.34
CA LYS A 143 -17.53 -11.03 -3.43
C LYS A 143 -17.87 -9.57 -3.75
N VAL A 144 -16.84 -8.73 -3.86
CA VAL A 144 -16.95 -7.34 -4.32
C VAL A 144 -15.82 -7.04 -5.32
N ALA A 145 -16.03 -6.13 -6.26
CA ALA A 145 -15.02 -5.73 -7.25
C ALA A 145 -14.77 -4.21 -7.17
N VAL A 146 -13.54 -3.81 -6.89
CA VAL A 146 -13.12 -2.38 -6.85
C VAL A 146 -12.13 -2.16 -7.98
N ASP A 147 -12.46 -1.28 -8.92
CA ASP A 147 -11.65 -1.01 -10.13
C ASP A 147 -11.17 -2.32 -10.78
N ASP A 148 -12.14 -3.20 -11.11
CA ASP A 148 -11.93 -4.53 -11.70
C ASP A 148 -11.11 -5.53 -10.86
N THR A 149 -10.80 -5.18 -9.61
CA THR A 149 -10.09 -6.06 -8.69
C THR A 149 -11.05 -6.75 -7.74
N ASP A 150 -11.05 -8.08 -7.76
CA ASP A 150 -11.89 -8.91 -6.88
C ASP A 150 -11.36 -8.93 -5.43
N PHE A 151 -12.28 -8.75 -4.47
CA PHE A 151 -12.03 -8.89 -3.04
C PHE A 151 -13.07 -9.81 -2.40
N ALA A 152 -12.62 -10.54 -1.38
CA ALA A 152 -13.48 -11.19 -0.41
C ALA A 152 -13.79 -10.21 0.72
N LEU A 153 -15.06 -9.90 0.95
CA LEU A 153 -15.52 -9.01 2.01
C LEU A 153 -16.08 -9.84 3.18
N CYS A 154 -15.47 -9.67 4.34
CA CYS A 154 -15.94 -10.22 5.60
C CYS A 154 -16.71 -9.17 6.39
N TYR A 155 -18.02 -9.37 6.56
CA TYR A 155 -18.84 -8.49 7.38
C TYR A 155 -18.71 -8.85 8.88
N SER A 156 -18.71 -7.85 9.76
CA SER A 156 -18.50 -7.98 11.20
C SER A 156 -19.52 -7.18 12.01
N GLY A 157 -20.72 -6.92 11.46
CA GLY A 157 -21.76 -6.19 12.18
C GLY A 157 -21.41 -4.71 12.36
N SER A 158 -21.64 -4.19 13.56
CA SER A 158 -21.30 -2.80 13.94
C SER A 158 -19.80 -2.51 13.99
N ALA A 159 -18.95 -3.55 13.98
CA ALA A 159 -17.51 -3.40 13.81
C ALA A 159 -17.09 -3.19 12.34
N GLY A 160 -18.05 -3.28 11.40
CA GLY A 160 -17.84 -2.98 9.99
C GLY A 160 -17.47 -4.18 9.14
N PHE A 161 -16.56 -4.03 8.18
CA PHE A 161 -16.11 -5.14 7.35
C PHE A 161 -14.61 -5.12 7.07
N THR A 162 -14.12 -6.13 6.38
CA THR A 162 -12.74 -6.20 5.91
C THR A 162 -12.72 -6.73 4.49
N MET A 163 -11.96 -6.08 3.60
CA MET A 163 -11.78 -6.53 2.22
C MET A 163 -10.41 -7.19 2.07
N LEU A 164 -10.41 -8.43 1.60
CA LEU A 164 -9.21 -9.24 1.43
C LEU A 164 -9.04 -9.56 -0.04
N ASN A 165 -7.96 -9.08 -0.64
CA ASN A 165 -7.59 -9.50 -1.99
C ASN A 165 -7.00 -10.92 -1.92
N ALA A 166 -7.80 -11.91 -2.32
CA ALA A 166 -7.42 -13.32 -2.30
C ALA A 166 -6.20 -13.57 -3.21
N ALA A 167 -6.17 -12.96 -4.38
CA ALA A 167 -5.05 -13.06 -5.32
C ALA A 167 -3.77 -12.47 -4.74
N TYR A 168 -3.84 -11.37 -4.00
CA TYR A 168 -2.67 -10.81 -3.33
C TYR A 168 -2.11 -11.75 -2.26
N LYS A 169 -2.98 -12.27 -1.39
CA LYS A 169 -2.57 -13.21 -0.35
C LYS A 169 -1.98 -14.47 -0.96
N ALA A 170 -2.56 -14.94 -2.06
CA ALA A 170 -2.06 -16.04 -2.86
C ALA A 170 -0.65 -15.75 -3.42
N ALA A 171 -0.46 -14.60 -4.06
CA ALA A 171 0.83 -14.18 -4.59
C ALA A 171 1.91 -14.06 -3.48
N GLN A 172 1.55 -13.52 -2.31
CA GLN A 172 2.47 -13.46 -1.17
C GLN A 172 2.88 -14.85 -0.68
N LYS A 173 1.95 -15.80 -0.62
CA LYS A 173 2.24 -17.19 -0.24
C LYS A 173 3.13 -17.85 -1.29
N ALA A 174 2.76 -17.74 -2.57
CA ALA A 174 3.53 -18.28 -3.67
C ALA A 174 4.97 -17.73 -3.68
N TYR A 175 5.14 -16.42 -3.50
CA TYR A 175 6.46 -15.78 -3.37
C TYR A 175 7.28 -16.42 -2.24
N ARG A 176 6.72 -16.50 -1.02
CA ARG A 176 7.45 -17.03 0.15
C ARG A 176 7.74 -18.53 0.08
N THR A 177 6.94 -19.27 -0.68
CA THR A 177 7.09 -20.72 -0.85
C THR A 177 8.02 -21.09 -1.99
N HIS A 178 7.97 -20.36 -3.11
CA HIS A 178 8.63 -20.77 -4.35
C HIS A 178 9.85 -19.93 -4.73
N VAL A 179 10.02 -18.73 -4.18
CA VAL A 179 11.27 -17.99 -4.39
C VAL A 179 12.39 -18.67 -3.63
N THR A 180 13.37 -19.16 -4.37
CA THR A 180 14.56 -19.86 -3.85
C THR A 180 15.77 -18.95 -3.69
N ALA A 181 15.77 -17.80 -4.38
CA ALA A 181 16.84 -16.81 -4.32
C ALA A 181 16.28 -15.39 -4.46
N ALA A 182 16.82 -14.45 -3.68
CA ALA A 182 16.51 -13.03 -3.78
C ALA A 182 17.66 -12.18 -3.25
N ALA A 183 18.06 -11.15 -4.00
CA ALA A 183 19.02 -10.15 -3.55
C ALA A 183 18.26 -8.91 -3.01
N CYS A 184 18.62 -8.48 -1.81
CA CYS A 184 18.09 -7.28 -1.16
C CYS A 184 19.23 -6.48 -0.55
N SER A 185 19.16 -5.14 -0.60
CA SER A 185 20.20 -4.30 -0.02
C SER A 185 19.78 -3.67 1.31
N LYS A 186 20.79 -3.45 2.17
CA LYS A 186 20.69 -2.64 3.39
C LYS A 186 21.41 -1.30 3.28
N SER A 187 21.95 -0.92 2.12
CA SER A 187 22.73 0.32 2.01
C SER A 187 22.55 1.05 0.69
N TYR A 188 22.25 2.34 0.78
CA TYR A 188 22.22 3.29 -0.31
C TYR A 188 23.61 3.75 -0.74
N ALA A 189 24.68 3.31 -0.05
CA ALA A 189 26.04 3.74 -0.33
C ALA A 189 26.52 3.32 -1.73
N GLY A 190 26.17 2.12 -2.17
CA GLY A 190 26.40 1.69 -3.55
C GLY A 190 27.83 1.33 -3.92
N LEU A 191 27.99 0.96 -5.19
CA LEU A 191 29.24 0.91 -5.93
C LEU A 191 29.64 2.31 -6.41
N LEU A 192 30.94 2.48 -6.73
CA LEU A 192 31.42 3.73 -7.32
C LEU A 192 30.80 3.88 -8.72
N SER A 193 29.95 4.89 -8.88
CA SER A 193 29.15 5.12 -10.08
C SER A 193 28.66 6.56 -10.17
N ASP A 194 28.24 6.94 -11.36
CA ASP A 194 27.78 8.28 -11.74
C ASP A 194 26.52 8.69 -10.95
N TYR A 195 25.69 7.71 -10.60
CA TYR A 195 24.41 7.86 -9.92
C TYR A 195 24.51 7.64 -8.39
N GLN A 196 25.69 7.31 -7.87
CA GLN A 196 25.89 7.00 -6.45
C GLN A 196 25.42 8.14 -5.54
N TRP A 197 25.71 9.38 -5.91
CA TRP A 197 25.37 10.57 -5.14
C TRP A 197 23.85 10.79 -5.05
N GLU A 198 23.09 10.38 -6.07
CA GLU A 198 21.62 10.47 -6.08
C GLU A 198 21.03 9.59 -4.98
N PHE A 199 21.52 8.35 -4.86
CA PHE A 199 21.07 7.44 -3.80
C PHE A 199 21.53 7.87 -2.40
N TRP A 200 22.68 8.54 -2.27
CA TRP A 200 23.08 9.14 -1.00
C TRP A 200 22.14 10.26 -0.56
N LEU A 201 21.63 11.04 -1.52
CA LEU A 201 20.61 12.05 -1.26
C LEU A 201 19.28 11.38 -0.89
N LEU A 202 18.81 10.44 -1.71
CA LEU A 202 17.52 9.78 -1.52
C LEU A 202 17.46 9.00 -0.20
N GLY A 203 18.49 8.21 0.13
CA GLY A 203 18.56 7.46 1.38
C GLY A 203 18.56 8.33 2.64
N LYS A 204 18.84 9.64 2.52
CA LYS A 204 18.80 10.62 3.62
C LYS A 204 17.52 11.47 3.64
N VAL A 205 16.96 11.79 2.49
CA VAL A 205 15.83 12.72 2.35
C VAL A 205 14.49 11.99 2.30
N VAL A 206 14.45 10.80 1.71
CA VAL A 206 13.25 9.96 1.74
C VAL A 206 13.05 9.50 3.19
N PRO A 207 11.83 9.64 3.75
CA PRO A 207 11.55 9.29 5.14
C PRO A 207 11.45 7.77 5.34
N HIS A 208 12.57 7.08 5.12
CA HIS A 208 12.75 5.70 5.53
C HIS A 208 12.73 5.59 7.06
N LYS A 209 12.30 4.44 7.56
CA LYS A 209 12.20 4.17 9.00
C LYS A 209 13.47 3.57 9.56
N SER A 210 14.31 3.04 8.70
CA SER A 210 15.61 2.50 9.03
C SER A 210 16.68 3.02 8.08
N GLN A 211 17.92 3.00 8.56
CA GLN A 211 19.10 3.21 7.71
C GLN A 211 19.35 2.03 6.77
N GLU A 212 18.60 0.93 6.92
CA GLU A 212 18.69 -0.27 6.09
C GLU A 212 17.81 -0.12 4.84
N ASN A 213 18.27 0.68 3.90
CA ASN A 213 17.59 0.92 2.62
C ASN A 213 18.62 1.05 1.49
N ASP A 214 18.20 0.81 0.26
CA ASP A 214 19.03 0.92 -0.95
C ASP A 214 18.95 2.31 -1.61
N GLY A 215 18.35 3.28 -0.91
CA GLY A 215 18.06 4.64 -1.35
C GLY A 215 16.63 4.81 -1.87
N MET A 216 15.91 3.71 -2.11
CA MET A 216 14.52 3.73 -2.58
C MET A 216 13.62 2.79 -1.78
N VAL A 217 14.13 1.60 -1.47
CA VAL A 217 13.39 0.51 -0.83
C VAL A 217 14.12 0.07 0.43
N GLU A 218 13.37 -0.03 1.52
CA GLU A 218 13.88 -0.59 2.77
C GLU A 218 14.07 -2.11 2.67
N PHE A 219 15.10 -2.64 3.33
CA PHE A 219 15.42 -4.06 3.34
C PHE A 219 14.22 -4.94 3.74
N GLN A 220 13.47 -4.51 4.77
CA GLN A 220 12.27 -5.22 5.24
C GLN A 220 11.18 -5.32 4.16
N SER A 221 11.06 -4.29 3.31
CA SER A 221 10.14 -4.25 2.18
C SER A 221 10.61 -5.15 1.04
N CYS A 222 11.90 -5.11 0.70
CA CYS A 222 12.49 -5.93 -0.35
C CYS A 222 12.28 -7.43 -0.10
N ARG A 223 12.47 -7.88 1.15
CA ARG A 223 12.36 -9.32 1.49
C ARG A 223 10.98 -9.92 1.29
N GLY A 224 9.92 -9.12 1.12
CA GLY A 224 8.57 -9.63 0.84
C GLY A 224 8.00 -10.56 1.93
N GLY A 225 8.56 -10.53 3.14
CA GLY A 225 8.22 -11.44 4.25
C GLY A 225 9.02 -12.74 4.32
N ILE A 226 10.07 -12.90 3.51
CA ILE A 226 11.10 -13.93 3.74
C ILE A 226 11.87 -13.56 5.03
N PRO A 227 12.09 -14.50 5.98
CA PRO A 227 12.79 -14.21 7.22
C PRO A 227 14.20 -13.66 6.97
N GLU A 228 14.58 -12.63 7.72
CA GLU A 228 15.92 -12.04 7.62
C GLU A 228 17.04 -13.06 7.89
N SER A 229 16.79 -14.02 8.78
CA SER A 229 17.73 -15.10 9.10
C SER A 229 18.08 -16.02 7.93
N LYS A 230 17.31 -15.98 6.83
CA LYS A 230 17.66 -16.70 5.60
C LYS A 230 18.72 -15.98 4.77
N PHE A 231 18.90 -14.67 4.97
CA PHE A 231 19.77 -13.88 4.12
C PHE A 231 21.21 -13.88 4.65
N GLY A 232 22.15 -14.25 3.80
CA GLY A 232 23.59 -14.16 4.05
C GLY A 232 24.21 -12.94 3.36
N ASN A 233 25.51 -12.71 3.55
CA ASN A 233 26.23 -11.53 3.05
C ASN A 233 27.27 -11.85 1.97
N SER A 234 27.21 -13.06 1.41
CA SER A 234 28.03 -13.52 0.30
C SER A 234 27.19 -13.57 -0.98
N TYR A 235 27.80 -13.24 -2.12
CA TYR A 235 27.17 -13.41 -3.43
C TYR A 235 26.88 -14.89 -3.79
N LEU A 236 27.37 -15.84 -2.99
CA LEU A 236 27.03 -17.26 -3.12
C LEU A 236 25.76 -17.64 -2.34
N ASP A 237 25.23 -16.73 -1.51
CA ASP A 237 24.02 -17.00 -0.73
C ASP A 237 22.79 -16.79 -1.62
N PRO A 238 21.86 -17.78 -1.72
CA PRO A 238 20.66 -17.61 -2.52
C PRO A 238 19.82 -16.40 -2.09
N PHE A 239 19.70 -16.20 -0.78
CA PHE A 239 19.14 -14.98 -0.21
C PHE A 239 20.30 -14.07 0.19
N TYR A 240 20.57 -13.05 -0.61
CA TYR A 240 21.77 -12.23 -0.50
C TYR A 240 21.43 -10.84 0.03
N VAL A 241 22.03 -10.47 1.16
CA VAL A 241 22.05 -9.09 1.67
C VAL A 241 23.24 -8.35 1.07
N THR A 242 22.95 -7.32 0.30
CA THR A 242 23.96 -6.46 -0.32
C THR A 242 24.11 -5.14 0.43
N LYS A 243 25.16 -4.41 0.08
CA LYS A 243 25.40 -3.01 0.47
C LYS A 243 25.45 -2.09 -0.75
N VAL A 244 24.67 -2.41 -1.77
CA VAL A 244 24.63 -1.66 -3.03
C VAL A 244 23.35 -0.87 -3.19
N ASN A 245 23.36 0.22 -3.95
CA ASN A 245 22.15 1.06 -4.08
C ASN A 245 21.12 0.40 -5.00
N HIS A 246 19.95 1.03 -5.14
CA HIS A 246 18.83 0.48 -5.92
C HIS A 246 19.17 0.18 -7.39
N PHE A 247 20.07 0.94 -8.00
CA PHE A 247 20.47 0.76 -9.40
C PHE A 247 21.57 -0.29 -9.56
N ASP A 248 22.46 -0.41 -8.58
CA ASP A 248 23.46 -1.47 -8.57
C ASP A 248 22.83 -2.87 -8.48
N LEU A 249 21.68 -3.02 -7.79
CA LEU A 249 20.89 -4.25 -7.79
C LEU A 249 20.29 -4.61 -9.16
N GLN A 250 20.30 -3.67 -10.11
CA GLN A 250 19.93 -3.90 -11.51
C GLN A 250 21.16 -4.17 -12.40
N PHE A 251 22.32 -4.45 -11.79
CA PHE A 251 23.57 -4.82 -12.47
C PHE A 251 24.21 -3.69 -13.29
N LEU A 252 23.81 -2.43 -13.07
CA LEU A 252 24.27 -1.30 -13.88
C LEU A 252 25.74 -0.90 -13.64
N SER A 253 26.29 -1.20 -12.47
CA SER A 253 27.69 -0.86 -12.10
C SER A 253 28.62 -2.06 -11.93
N GLY A 254 28.19 -3.27 -12.29
CA GLY A 254 29.02 -4.47 -12.12
C GLY A 254 29.20 -4.88 -10.66
N ASP A 255 30.41 -5.32 -10.32
CA ASP A 255 30.78 -5.83 -9.00
C ASP A 255 31.94 -5.06 -8.36
N ALA A 256 31.98 -5.04 -7.03
CA ALA A 256 33.16 -4.63 -6.30
C ALA A 256 34.32 -5.64 -6.47
N LEU A 257 35.55 -5.15 -6.40
CA LEU A 257 36.75 -5.98 -6.54
C LEU A 257 36.95 -6.95 -5.36
N VAL A 258 36.60 -6.53 -4.14
CA VAL A 258 36.90 -7.28 -2.90
C VAL A 258 35.72 -7.43 -1.94
N ASP A 259 34.77 -6.49 -1.93
CA ASP A 259 33.64 -6.52 -1.00
C ASP A 259 32.56 -7.48 -1.48
N LYS A 260 32.49 -8.66 -0.86
CA LYS A 260 31.51 -9.71 -1.20
C LYS A 260 30.06 -9.29 -0.98
N SER A 261 29.80 -8.21 -0.22
CA SER A 261 28.46 -7.63 -0.06
C SER A 261 28.10 -6.64 -1.18
N LYS A 262 28.99 -6.43 -2.15
CA LYS A 262 28.78 -5.57 -3.31
C LYS A 262 29.08 -6.27 -4.64
N MET A 263 28.62 -7.51 -4.78
CA MET A 263 28.84 -8.31 -5.98
C MET A 263 27.49 -8.81 -6.56
N PRO A 264 26.59 -7.90 -7.00
CA PRO A 264 25.28 -8.28 -7.52
C PRO A 264 25.36 -9.09 -8.82
N VAL A 265 26.32 -8.83 -9.72
CA VAL A 265 26.46 -9.55 -10.99
C VAL A 265 26.93 -10.98 -10.74
N LYS A 266 27.98 -11.18 -9.94
CA LYS A 266 28.38 -12.53 -9.52
C LYS A 266 27.28 -13.30 -8.81
N TRP A 267 26.45 -12.64 -8.00
CA TRP A 267 25.31 -13.31 -7.38
C TRP A 267 24.36 -13.84 -8.46
N PHE A 268 24.02 -13.00 -9.44
CA PHE A 268 23.19 -13.42 -10.57
C PHE A 268 23.82 -14.59 -11.34
N GLU A 269 25.12 -14.53 -11.66
CA GLU A 269 25.82 -15.57 -12.42
C GLU A 269 26.03 -16.89 -11.67
N CYS A 270 26.18 -16.85 -10.34
CA CYS A 270 26.56 -18.01 -9.53
C CYS A 270 25.37 -18.71 -8.87
N VAL A 271 24.23 -18.03 -8.71
CA VAL A 271 23.07 -18.52 -7.95
C VAL A 271 21.85 -18.79 -8.83
N LEU A 272 21.65 -18.01 -9.91
CA LEU A 272 20.49 -18.09 -10.81
C LEU A 272 20.87 -18.69 -12.17
#